data_AF-A0A3D0RF14-F1
#
_entry.id   AF-A0A3D0RF14-F1
#
_cell.length_a   1.000
_cell.length_b   1.000
_cell.length_c   1.000
_cell.angle_alpha   90.00
_cell.angle_beta   90.00
_cell.angle_gamma   90.00
#
_symmetry.space_group_name_H-M   'P 1'
#
loop_
_entity.id
_entity.type
_entity.pdbx_description
1 polymer ?
#
loop_
_entity_poly.entity_id
_entity_poly.type
_entity_poly.pdbx_seq_one_letter_code
_entity_poly.pdbx_strand_id
1 'polypeptide(L)'
;MLAAVAGAALVFAGTGAFAAEPLPWQMGLQPPAGTIAEMADDLHNLLLVVITLISLFVLGLLVYVGVRFRASANPVPSKTSHNTVIEILWTVIPVVILVGIAVPSFRLLYYLDKTADTDMVIKITGNQWYWNYE
;
A
#
# COMPACT_ATOMS: atom_id res chain seq x y z
N MET A 1 -5.05 -69.40 -4.58
CA MET A 1 -3.73 -68.74 -4.64
C MET A 1 -3.94 -67.39 -5.32
N LEU A 2 -3.62 -66.30 -4.61
CA LEU A 2 -3.53 -64.89 -5.05
C LEU A 2 -4.86 -64.15 -5.37
N ALA A 3 -5.49 -63.61 -4.33
CA ALA A 3 -6.37 -62.44 -4.44
C ALA A 3 -5.50 -61.17 -4.49
N ALA A 4 -5.59 -60.43 -5.59
CA ALA A 4 -4.87 -59.17 -5.77
C ALA A 4 -5.55 -58.05 -4.96
N VAL A 5 -4.93 -57.67 -3.84
CA VAL A 5 -5.30 -56.47 -3.08
C VAL A 5 -4.64 -55.28 -3.77
N ALA A 6 -5.36 -54.64 -4.70
CA ALA A 6 -4.97 -53.34 -5.23
C ALA A 6 -5.26 -52.28 -4.15
N GLY A 7 -4.27 -51.99 -3.32
CA GLY A 7 -4.34 -50.89 -2.36
C GLY A 7 -4.37 -49.56 -3.12
N ALA A 8 -5.54 -48.91 -3.15
CA ALA A 8 -5.63 -47.52 -3.55
C ALA A 8 -5.01 -46.65 -2.46
N ALA A 9 -3.71 -46.38 -2.57
CA ALA A 9 -3.06 -45.34 -1.81
C ALA A 9 -3.60 -44.00 -2.32
N LEU A 10 -4.64 -43.49 -1.65
CA LEU A 10 -5.02 -42.09 -1.71
C LEU A 10 -3.81 -41.29 -1.21
N VAL A 11 -3.00 -40.82 -2.15
CA VAL A 11 -1.99 -39.80 -1.89
C VAL A 11 -2.78 -38.55 -1.52
N PHE A 12 -2.94 -38.31 -0.23
CA PHE A 12 -3.20 -36.97 0.28
C PHE A 12 -1.98 -36.14 -0.09
N ALA A 13 -1.97 -35.62 -1.32
CA ALA A 13 -1.17 -34.46 -1.66
C ALA A 13 -1.73 -33.36 -0.76
N GLY A 14 -1.12 -33.19 0.41
CA GLY A 14 -1.34 -32.03 1.24
C GLY A 14 -1.00 -30.84 0.36
N THR A 15 -2.02 -30.24 -0.24
CA THR A 15 -1.92 -28.87 -0.72
C THR A 15 -1.60 -28.09 0.53
N GLY A 16 -0.31 -27.82 0.75
CA GLY A 16 0.13 -27.00 1.86
C GLY A 16 -0.75 -25.76 1.85
N ALA A 17 -1.45 -25.52 2.96
CA ALA A 17 -2.06 -24.23 3.18
C ALA A 17 -0.89 -23.25 3.26
N PHE A 18 -0.51 -22.68 2.12
CA PHE A 18 0.49 -21.63 2.07
C PHE A 18 -0.16 -20.42 2.75
N ALA A 19 0.04 -20.30 4.06
CA ALA A 19 -0.02 -19.01 4.70
C ALA A 19 0.89 -18.09 3.88
N ALA A 20 0.42 -16.88 3.55
CA ALA A 20 1.22 -15.94 2.79
C ALA A 20 2.54 -15.71 3.56
N GLU A 21 3.64 -16.25 3.05
CA GLU A 21 4.95 -16.15 3.67
C GLU A 21 5.78 -15.06 2.99
N PRO A 22 6.66 -14.38 3.73
CA PRO A 22 7.58 -13.42 3.12
C PRO A 22 8.56 -14.16 2.20
N LEU A 23 8.68 -13.71 0.95
CA LEU A 23 9.60 -14.30 -0.02
C LEU A 23 10.96 -13.56 -0.01
N PRO A 24 12.09 -14.26 -0.24
CA PRO A 24 13.38 -13.61 -0.40
C PRO A 24 13.32 -12.53 -1.50
N TRP A 25 13.81 -11.32 -1.19
CA TRP A 25 13.82 -10.16 -2.10
C TRP A 25 12.44 -9.62 -2.51
N GLN A 26 11.38 -9.92 -1.77
CA GLN A 26 10.08 -9.30 -1.97
C GLN A 26 10.12 -7.80 -1.62
N MET A 27 9.64 -6.97 -2.55
CA MET A 27 9.63 -5.50 -2.41
C MET A 27 8.24 -4.93 -2.10
N GLY A 28 7.18 -5.70 -2.34
CA GLY A 28 5.79 -5.32 -2.12
C GLY A 28 5.17 -6.00 -0.89
N LEU A 29 3.87 -5.79 -0.70
CA LEU A 29 3.10 -6.47 0.35
C LEU A 29 2.94 -7.97 0.02
N GLN A 30 2.60 -8.75 1.05
CA GLN A 30 2.17 -10.14 0.87
C GLN A 30 0.85 -10.18 0.09
N PRO A 31 0.58 -11.29 -0.64
CA PRO A 31 -0.71 -11.46 -1.31
C PRO A 31 -1.87 -11.24 -0.32
N PRO A 32 -2.83 -10.35 -0.63
CA PRO A 32 -3.89 -10.02 0.29
C PRO A 32 -4.78 -11.25 0.53
N ALA A 33 -5.15 -11.45 1.79
CA ALA A 33 -6.10 -12.48 2.20
C ALA A 33 -7.33 -11.81 2.82
N GLY A 34 -8.46 -11.86 2.10
CA GLY A 34 -9.72 -11.25 2.51
C GLY A 34 -9.94 -9.84 1.94
N THR A 35 -11.20 -9.40 1.96
CA THR A 35 -11.64 -8.16 1.29
C THR A 35 -11.00 -6.90 1.84
N ILE A 36 -10.77 -6.84 3.16
CA ILE A 36 -10.11 -5.71 3.82
C ILE A 36 -8.66 -5.58 3.36
N ALA A 37 -7.95 -6.72 3.23
CA ALA A 37 -6.56 -6.73 2.78
C ALA A 37 -6.44 -6.28 1.32
N GLU A 38 -7.36 -6.71 0.45
CA GLU A 38 -7.42 -6.26 -0.95
C GLU A 38 -7.64 -4.74 -1.03
N MET A 39 -8.61 -4.21 -0.28
CA MET A 39 -8.89 -2.77 -0.25
C MET A 39 -7.72 -1.94 0.31
N ALA A 40 -6.97 -2.50 1.27
CA ALA A 40 -5.78 -1.87 1.82
C ALA A 40 -4.61 -1.87 0.82
N ASP A 41 -4.42 -2.97 0.08
CA ASP A 41 -3.41 -3.06 -1.00
C ASP A 41 -3.71 -2.08 -2.14
N ASP A 42 -4.98 -1.98 -2.57
CA ASP A 42 -5.42 -1.01 -3.57
C ASP A 42 -5.16 0.44 -3.14
N LEU A 43 -5.49 0.78 -1.89
CA LEU A 43 -5.22 2.10 -1.33
C LEU A 43 -3.70 2.35 -1.27
N HIS A 44 -2.92 1.36 -0.84
CA HIS A 44 -1.46 1.46 -0.80
C HIS A 44 -0.87 1.75 -2.18
N ASN A 45 -1.29 1.01 -3.20
CA ASN A 45 -0.83 1.18 -4.58
C ASN A 45 -1.22 2.56 -5.14
N LEU A 46 -2.45 3.01 -4.90
CA LEU A 46 -2.89 4.36 -5.27
C LEU A 46 -2.04 5.45 -4.63
N LEU A 47 -1.80 5.34 -3.31
CA LEU A 47 -0.94 6.28 -2.58
C LEU A 47 0.47 6.30 -3.14
N LEU A 48 1.06 5.12 -3.38
CA LEU A 48 2.42 4.98 -3.89
C LEU A 48 2.58 5.65 -5.25
N VAL A 49 1.62 5.49 -6.16
CA VAL A 49 1.61 6.18 -7.46
C VAL A 49 1.56 7.69 -7.28
N VAL A 50 0.65 8.20 -6.44
CA VAL A 50 0.49 9.64 -6.21
C VAL A 50 1.77 10.27 -5.64
N ILE A 51 2.33 9.70 -4.57
CA ILE A 51 3.55 10.26 -3.94
C ILE A 51 4.76 10.13 -4.87
N THR A 52 4.83 9.08 -5.70
CA THR A 52 5.91 8.92 -6.68
C THR A 52 5.83 9.99 -7.76
N LEU A 53 4.64 10.27 -8.30
CA LEU A 53 4.44 11.34 -9.29
C LEU A 53 4.81 12.72 -8.71
N ILE A 54 4.39 13.02 -7.49
CA ILE A 54 4.76 14.27 -6.81
C ILE A 54 6.28 14.35 -6.60
N SER A 55 6.90 13.26 -6.15
CA SER A 55 8.35 13.21 -5.91
C SER A 55 9.14 13.41 -7.21
N LEU A 56 8.72 12.78 -8.31
CA LEU A 56 9.34 12.96 -9.62
C LEU A 56 9.14 14.37 -10.16
N PHE A 57 7.97 14.98 -9.95
CA PHE A 57 7.71 16.37 -10.31
C PHE A 57 8.64 17.33 -9.55
N VAL A 58 8.74 17.19 -8.23
CA VAL A 58 9.63 18.00 -7.38
C VAL A 58 11.09 17.79 -7.79
N LEU A 59 11.51 16.54 -8.00
CA LEU A 59 12.86 16.21 -8.46
C LEU A 59 13.16 16.86 -9.81
N GLY A 60 12.22 16.78 -10.76
CA GLY A 60 12.34 17.42 -12.06
C GLY A 60 12.49 18.94 -11.96
N LEU A 61 11.71 19.59 -11.09
CA LEU A 61 11.84 21.03 -10.83
C LEU A 61 13.19 21.38 -10.20
N LEU A 62 13.68 20.60 -9.25
CA LEU A 62 14.98 20.83 -8.62
C LEU A 62 16.13 20.68 -9.64
N VAL A 63 16.09 19.65 -10.48
CA VAL A 63 17.05 19.47 -11.58
C VAL A 63 16.97 20.64 -12.55
N TYR A 64 15.76 21.04 -12.95
CA TYR A 64 15.55 22.17 -13.84
C TYR A 64 16.13 23.47 -13.24
N VAL A 65 15.83 23.77 -11.99
CA VAL A 65 16.33 24.97 -11.31
C VAL A 65 17.86 24.93 -11.20
N GLY A 66 18.42 23.78 -10.83
CA GLY A 66 19.87 23.59 -10.72
C GLY A 66 20.61 23.79 -12.04
N VAL A 67 20.04 23.35 -13.17
CA VAL A 67 20.66 23.53 -14.49
C VAL A 67 20.42 24.93 -15.05
N ARG A 68 19.19 25.45 -14.95
CA ARG A 68 18.77 26.71 -15.59
C ARG A 68 19.26 27.95 -14.85
N PHE A 69 19.31 27.92 -13.52
CA PHE A 69 19.64 29.08 -12.68
C PHE A 69 21.01 28.97 -12.01
N ARG A 70 21.89 28.06 -12.45
CA ARG A 70 23.30 28.04 -12.01
C ARG A 70 23.98 29.38 -12.29
N ALA A 71 24.97 29.75 -11.46
CA ALA A 71 25.66 31.04 -11.54
C ALA A 71 26.24 31.36 -12.93
N SER A 72 26.73 30.35 -13.66
CA SER A 72 27.25 30.55 -15.03
C SER A 72 26.17 30.82 -16.08
N ALA A 73 24.95 30.34 -15.89
CA ALA A 73 23.85 30.48 -16.84
C ALA A 73 22.86 31.60 -16.46
N ASN A 74 22.85 32.02 -15.19
CA ASN A 74 22.03 33.13 -14.71
C ASN A 74 22.83 34.05 -13.76
N PRO A 75 23.72 34.91 -14.30
CA PRO A 75 24.62 35.73 -13.48
C PRO A 75 23.94 36.82 -12.65
N VAL A 76 22.77 37.30 -13.10
CA VAL A 76 21.97 38.31 -12.38
C VAL A 76 20.70 37.64 -11.84
N PRO A 77 20.59 37.42 -10.52
CA PRO A 77 19.40 36.80 -9.93
C PRO A 77 18.21 37.77 -9.94
N SER A 78 17.00 37.20 -10.07
CA SER A 78 15.77 37.97 -9.88
C SER A 78 15.62 38.40 -8.42
N LYS A 79 14.93 39.53 -8.20
CA LYS A 79 14.57 40.05 -6.86
C LYS A 79 13.10 39.83 -6.50
N THR A 80 12.35 39.11 -7.34
CA THR A 80 10.94 38.81 -7.09
C THR A 80 10.81 37.90 -5.86
N SER A 81 10.08 38.36 -4.84
CA SER A 81 9.85 37.61 -3.60
C SER A 81 8.45 37.03 -3.46
N HIS A 82 7.48 37.50 -4.26
CA HIS A 82 6.07 37.10 -4.15
C HIS A 82 5.49 36.79 -5.52
N ASN A 83 4.64 35.77 -5.56
CA ASN A 83 3.78 35.49 -6.70
C ASN A 83 2.49 34.86 -6.19
N THR A 84 1.49 35.71 -5.92
CA THR A 84 0.20 35.30 -5.34
C THR A 84 -0.50 34.23 -6.16
N VAL A 85 -0.39 34.26 -7.49
CA VAL A 85 -1.04 33.26 -8.35
C VAL A 85 -0.42 31.88 -8.13
N ILE A 86 0.90 31.79 -8.07
CA ILE A 86 1.60 30.52 -7.81
C ILE A 86 1.35 30.04 -6.38
N GLU A 87 1.32 30.96 -5.42
CA GLU A 87 1.01 30.67 -4.02
C GLU A 87 -0.37 30.03 -3.85
N ILE A 88 -1.37 30.53 -4.56
CA ILE A 88 -2.72 29.96 -4.58
C ILE A 88 -2.71 28.57 -5.25
N LEU A 89 -2.01 28.42 -6.38
CA LEU A 89 -1.98 27.14 -7.10
C LEU A 89 -1.35 26.03 -6.25
N TRP A 90 -0.17 26.26 -5.65
CA TRP A 90 0.49 25.22 -4.85
C TRP A 90 -0.20 24.93 -3.52
N THR A 91 -1.16 25.74 -3.07
CA THR A 91 -1.92 25.47 -1.85
C THR A 91 -3.20 24.70 -2.18
N VAL A 92 -3.91 25.11 -3.22
CA VAL A 92 -5.15 24.48 -3.66
C VAL A 92 -4.90 23.09 -4.24
N ILE A 93 -3.85 22.92 -5.06
CA ILE A 93 -3.56 21.63 -5.72
C ILE A 93 -3.33 20.51 -4.68
N PRO A 94 -2.46 20.65 -3.67
CA PRO A 94 -2.29 19.63 -2.62
C PRO A 94 -3.58 19.35 -1.85
N VAL A 95 -4.38 20.38 -1.54
CA VAL A 95 -5.66 20.18 -0.84
C VAL A 95 -6.61 19.30 -1.66
N VAL A 96 -6.73 19.55 -2.96
CA VAL A 96 -7.58 18.74 -3.85
C VAL A 96 -7.07 17.29 -3.94
N ILE A 97 -5.75 17.09 -4.03
CA ILE A 97 -5.14 15.75 -4.03
C ILE A 97 -5.49 14.99 -2.73
N LEU A 98 -5.35 15.64 -1.57
CA LEU A 98 -5.68 15.04 -0.28
C LEU A 98 -7.16 14.67 -0.17
N VAL A 99 -8.07 15.52 -0.66
CA VAL A 99 -9.51 15.22 -0.70
C VAL A 99 -9.78 13.99 -1.57
N GLY A 100 -9.11 13.87 -2.73
CA GLY A 100 -9.23 12.70 -3.60
C GLY A 100 -8.80 11.39 -2.91
N ILE A 101 -7.70 11.44 -2.16
CA ILE A 101 -7.19 10.30 -1.38
C ILE A 101 -8.12 9.94 -0.20
N ALA A 102 -8.77 10.94 0.40
CA ALA A 102 -9.61 10.74 1.57
C ALA A 102 -10.82 9.84 1.30
N VAL A 103 -11.38 9.87 0.10
CA VAL A 103 -12.57 9.08 -0.27
C VAL A 103 -12.34 7.56 -0.13
N PRO A 104 -11.37 6.92 -0.82
CA PRO A 104 -11.10 5.50 -0.64
C PRO A 104 -10.59 5.17 0.77
N SER A 105 -9.86 6.08 1.41
CA SER A 105 -9.36 5.90 2.78
C SER A 105 -10.50 5.79 3.81
N PHE A 106 -11.47 6.71 3.79
CA PHE A 106 -12.62 6.64 4.70
C PHE A 106 -13.49 5.41 4.42
N ARG A 107 -13.63 5.01 3.14
CA ARG A 107 -14.33 3.78 2.79
C ARG A 107 -13.68 2.57 3.45
N LEU A 108 -12.36 2.42 3.34
CA LEU A 108 -11.61 1.33 3.98
C LEU A 108 -11.77 1.34 5.51
N LEU A 109 -11.63 2.50 6.14
CA LEU A 109 -11.81 2.63 7.59
C LEU A 109 -13.18 2.16 8.07
N TYR A 110 -14.23 2.45 7.30
CA TYR A 110 -15.58 1.98 7.61
C TYR A 110 -15.72 0.46 7.54
N TYR A 111 -15.09 -0.19 6.56
CA TYR A 111 -15.08 -1.67 6.46
C TYR A 111 -14.23 -2.32 7.55
N LEU A 112 -13.19 -1.65 8.03
CA LEU A 112 -12.37 -2.11 9.14
C LEU A 112 -13.13 -2.08 10.48
N ASP A 113 -13.92 -1.04 10.71
CA ASP A 113 -14.65 -0.84 11.97
C ASP A 113 -15.88 -1.75 12.09
N LYS A 114 -16.53 -2.05 10.97
CA LYS A 114 -17.74 -2.87 10.96
C LYS A 114 -17.42 -4.36 10.96
N THR A 115 -17.70 -5.01 12.09
CA THR A 115 -17.86 -6.47 12.16
C THR A 115 -19.24 -6.87 11.65
N ALA A 116 -19.28 -7.62 10.55
CA ALA A 116 -20.52 -8.21 10.02
C ALA A 116 -20.92 -9.46 10.81
N ASP A 117 -22.07 -10.04 10.47
CA ASP A 117 -22.51 -11.34 10.99
C ASP A 117 -21.39 -12.37 10.81
N THR A 118 -20.97 -12.94 11.94
CA THR A 118 -19.76 -13.77 12.01
C THR A 118 -20.16 -15.23 11.98
N ASP A 119 -19.68 -15.98 10.98
CA ASP A 119 -19.94 -17.42 10.84
C ASP A 119 -19.22 -18.27 11.90
N MET A 120 -18.06 -17.79 12.37
CA MET A 120 -17.23 -18.47 13.37
C MET A 120 -16.55 -17.47 14.30
N VAL A 121 -16.73 -17.66 15.62
CA VAL A 121 -16.11 -16.84 16.65
C VAL A 121 -14.96 -17.62 17.26
N ILE A 122 -13.76 -17.03 17.25
CA ILE A 122 -12.58 -17.55 17.94
C ILE A 122 -12.13 -16.51 18.96
N LYS A 123 -11.96 -16.91 20.21
CA LYS A 123 -11.38 -16.09 21.26
C LYS A 123 -9.89 -16.38 21.37
N ILE A 124 -9.07 -15.35 21.21
CA ILE A 124 -7.61 -15.45 21.28
C ILE A 124 -7.14 -14.82 22.60
N THR A 125 -6.43 -15.59 23.42
CA THR A 125 -5.82 -15.10 24.68
C THR A 125 -4.30 -15.07 24.54
N GLY A 126 -3.70 -13.89 24.70
CA GLY A 126 -2.25 -13.70 24.68
C GLY A 126 -1.60 -14.01 26.04
N ASN A 127 -0.64 -14.92 26.05
CA ASN A 127 0.19 -15.24 27.21
C ASN A 127 1.65 -14.83 26.95
N GLN A 128 2.51 -14.95 27.96
CA GLN A 128 3.94 -14.70 27.80
C GLN A 128 4.53 -15.70 26.78
N TRP A 129 4.86 -15.21 25.58
CA TRP A 129 5.45 -15.94 24.45
C TRP A 129 4.56 -16.98 23.74
N TYR A 130 3.25 -17.05 23.99
CA TYR A 130 2.34 -17.93 23.24
C TYR A 130 0.89 -17.42 23.24
N TRP A 131 0.05 -18.04 22.41
CA TRP A 131 -1.36 -17.71 22.22
C TRP A 131 -2.23 -18.94 22.47
N ASN A 132 -3.35 -18.76 23.18
CA ASN A 132 -4.40 -19.77 23.34
C ASN A 132 -5.61 -19.39 22.50
N TYR A 133 -6.29 -20.39 21.94
CA TYR A 133 -7.44 -20.24 21.06
C TYR A 133 -8.60 -21.04 21.65
N GLU A 134 -9.75 -20.38 21.85
CA GLU A 134 -11.00 -20.94 22.38
C GLU A 134 -12.15 -20.70 21.40
#